data_AF-A5DYY4-F1
#
_entry.id   AF-A5DYY4-F1
#
_cell.length_a   1.000
_cell.length_b   1.000
_cell.length_c   1.000
_cell.angle_alpha   90.00
_cell.angle_beta   90.00
_cell.angle_gamma   90.00
#
_symmetry.space_group_name_H-M   'P 1'
#
loop_
_entity.id
_entity.type
_entity.pdbx_description
1 polymer ?
#
loop_
_entity_poly.entity_id
_entity_poly.type
_entity_poly.pdbx_seq_one_letter_code
_entity_poly.pdbx_strand_id
1 'polypeptide(L)'
;MATLTTTAAVLPSIQLKVNYKDCKEIIHDFIKNFKDSTIDIDEELEQLHEGKYMNILQRIANREESTIWIELDDVKKFLMNFDTDSASLLQESQNLFHTIMTNTHRFIEVFSDVIDKIDARTDKGYKLPG
;
A
#
# COMPACT_ATOMS: atom_id res chain seq x y z
N MET A 1 47.70 -19.22 -32.33
CA MET A 1 46.48 -19.44 -31.54
C MET A 1 46.19 -18.12 -30.82
N ALA A 2 45.23 -17.33 -31.31
CA ALA A 2 44.86 -16.06 -30.68
C ALA A 2 43.64 -16.31 -29.78
N THR A 3 43.82 -16.14 -28.47
CA THR A 3 42.74 -16.24 -27.48
C THR A 3 41.96 -14.92 -27.47
N LEU A 4 40.70 -14.98 -27.90
CA LEU A 4 39.75 -13.88 -27.81
C LEU A 4 39.19 -13.83 -26.38
N THR A 5 39.58 -12.83 -25.60
CA THR A 5 38.98 -12.52 -24.31
C THR A 5 37.68 -11.74 -24.53
N THR A 6 36.54 -12.41 -24.35
CA THR A 6 35.23 -11.75 -24.31
C THR A 6 35.08 -11.03 -22.97
N THR A 7 35.28 -9.71 -22.94
CA THR A 7 34.90 -8.87 -21.80
C THR A 7 33.39 -8.72 -21.77
N ALA A 8 32.71 -9.51 -20.94
CA ALA A 8 31.31 -9.26 -20.60
C ALA A 8 31.22 -7.88 -19.92
N ALA A 9 30.44 -6.97 -20.49
CA ALA A 9 30.16 -5.68 -19.88
C ALA A 9 29.31 -5.91 -18.63
N VAL A 10 29.91 -5.79 -17.45
CA VAL A 10 29.20 -5.85 -16.17
C VAL A 10 28.45 -4.53 -16.01
N LEU A 11 27.12 -4.58 -16.02
CA LEU A 11 26.30 -3.42 -15.73
C LEU A 11 26.56 -2.99 -14.28
N PRO A 12 26.93 -1.72 -14.02
CA PRO A 12 27.10 -1.24 -12.66
C PRO A 12 25.74 -1.29 -11.95
N SER A 13 25.66 -2.08 -10.88
CA SER A 13 24.46 -2.17 -10.04
C SER A 13 24.59 -1.24 -8.83
N ILE A 14 23.61 -0.38 -8.62
CA ILE A 14 23.48 0.40 -7.38
C ILE A 14 22.62 -0.42 -6.40
N GLN A 15 23.14 -0.70 -5.21
CA GLN A 15 22.36 -1.33 -4.13
C GLN A 15 21.43 -0.30 -3.50
N LEU A 16 20.18 -0.26 -3.96
CA LEU A 16 19.12 0.50 -3.29
C LEU A 16 18.70 -0.23 -2.01
N LYS A 17 18.86 0.43 -0.86
CA LYS A 17 18.44 -0.08 0.46
C LYS A 17 16.94 0.15 0.69
N VAL A 18 16.09 -0.27 -0.23
CA VAL A 18 14.63 -0.19 -0.06
C VAL A 18 14.12 -1.59 0.23
N ASN A 19 13.53 -1.80 1.41
CA ASN A 19 12.96 -3.09 1.77
C ASN A 19 11.48 -3.16 1.36
N TYR A 20 11.23 -3.58 0.13
CA TYR A 20 9.86 -3.71 -0.38
C TYR A 20 8.98 -4.71 0.38
N LYS A 21 9.55 -5.62 1.18
CA LYS A 21 8.77 -6.51 2.02
C LYS A 21 8.15 -5.70 3.16
N ASP A 22 8.97 -4.95 3.88
CA ASP A 22 8.56 -4.10 5.00
C ASP A 22 7.61 -2.99 4.51
N CYS A 23 7.87 -2.39 3.34
CA CYS A 23 6.94 -1.44 2.72
C CYS A 23 5.55 -2.04 2.51
N LYS A 24 5.46 -3.30 2.05
CA LYS A 24 4.18 -3.97 1.80
C LYS A 24 3.43 -4.25 3.09
N GLU A 25 4.12 -4.61 4.16
CA GLU A 25 3.51 -4.84 5.49
C GLU A 25 2.93 -3.52 6.03
N ILE A 26 3.68 -2.43 5.96
CA ILE A 26 3.22 -1.10 6.39
C ILE A 26 2.03 -0.62 5.55
N ILE A 27 2.10 -0.77 4.22
CA ILE A 27 1.01 -0.39 3.31
C ILE A 27 -0.23 -1.25 3.56
N HIS A 28 -0.07 -2.54 3.83
CA HIS A 28 -1.19 -3.42 4.17
C HIS A 28 -1.92 -2.93 5.41
N ASP A 29 -1.17 -2.57 6.47
CA ASP A 29 -1.77 -2.04 7.69
C ASP A 29 -2.41 -0.68 7.48
N PHE A 30 -1.84 0.17 6.63
CA PHE A 30 -2.47 1.42 6.21
C PHE A 30 -3.83 1.20 5.56
N ILE A 31 -3.93 0.32 4.56
CA ILE A 31 -5.18 0.07 3.83
C ILE A 31 -6.26 -0.49 4.77
N LYS A 32 -5.88 -1.31 5.77
CA LYS A 32 -6.83 -1.90 6.72
C LYS A 32 -7.27 -0.95 7.83
N ASN A 33 -6.34 -0.20 8.41
CA ASN A 33 -6.54 0.46 9.70
C ASN A 33 -6.64 1.98 9.62
N PHE A 34 -6.40 2.59 8.46
CA PHE A 34 -6.48 4.04 8.34
C PHE A 34 -7.92 4.55 8.47
N LYS A 35 -8.14 5.37 9.51
CA LYS A 35 -9.40 6.07 9.77
C LYS A 35 -9.24 7.52 9.37
N ASP A 36 -10.19 8.01 8.59
CA ASP A 36 -10.22 9.42 8.23
C ASP A 36 -10.98 10.20 9.30
N SER A 37 -10.30 11.13 9.94
CA SER A 37 -10.86 11.93 11.02
C SER A 37 -11.79 13.04 10.54
N THR A 38 -11.94 13.23 9.23
CA THR A 38 -12.82 14.25 8.64
C THR A 38 -14.20 13.73 8.27
N ILE A 39 -14.47 12.45 8.50
CA ILE A 39 -15.77 11.85 8.20
C ILE A 39 -16.77 12.31 9.26
N ASP A 40 -17.93 12.78 8.81
CA ASP A 40 -19.01 13.19 9.71
C ASP A 40 -19.59 11.97 10.43
N ILE A 41 -20.00 12.15 11.68
CA ILE A 41 -20.51 11.05 12.54
C ILE A 41 -21.68 10.31 11.87
N ASP A 42 -22.56 11.04 11.17
CA ASP A 42 -23.69 10.45 10.47
C ASP A 42 -23.25 9.55 9.30
N GLU A 43 -22.16 9.92 8.60
CA GLU A 43 -21.58 9.14 7.50
C GLU A 43 -20.73 7.97 8.02
N GLU A 44 -20.12 8.11 9.20
CA GLU A 44 -19.39 7.04 9.90
C GLU A 44 -20.33 5.88 10.29
N LEU A 45 -21.57 6.17 10.69
CA LEU A 45 -22.58 5.15 11.04
C LEU A 45 -23.02 4.29 9.86
N GLU A 46 -22.85 4.76 8.62
CA GLU A 46 -23.19 4.02 7.41
C GLU A 46 -22.05 3.12 6.89
N GLN A 47 -20.84 3.24 7.47
CA GLN A 47 -19.67 2.47 7.04
C GLN A 47 -19.70 1.02 7.53
N LEU A 48 -19.30 0.10 6.65
CA LEU A 48 -19.19 -1.32 6.96
C LEU A 48 -17.91 -1.64 7.73
N HIS A 49 -16.87 -0.84 7.52
CA HIS A 49 -15.55 -0.96 8.15
C HIS A 49 -15.14 0.35 8.81
N GLU A 50 -14.31 0.27 9.85
CA GLU A 50 -13.73 1.46 10.47
C GLU A 50 -12.65 2.13 9.60
N GLY A 51 -12.12 1.40 8.60
CA GLY A 51 -11.06 1.88 7.71
C GLY A 51 -11.60 2.50 6.44
N LYS A 52 -11.20 3.75 6.13
CA LYS A 52 -11.61 4.50 4.92
C LYS A 52 -11.39 3.69 3.65
N TYR A 53 -10.18 3.17 3.46
CA TYR A 53 -9.83 2.42 2.25
C TYR A 53 -10.48 1.04 2.20
N MET A 54 -10.77 0.42 3.34
CA MET A 54 -11.51 -0.84 3.38
C MET A 54 -12.95 -0.68 2.90
N ASN A 55 -13.63 0.42 3.29
CA ASN A 55 -14.96 0.72 2.75
C ASN A 55 -14.96 0.91 1.24
N ILE A 56 -13.93 1.60 0.69
CA ILE A 56 -13.78 1.77 -0.76
C ILE A 56 -13.57 0.40 -1.44
N LEU A 57 -12.70 -0.45 -0.89
CA LEU A 57 -12.48 -1.80 -1.42
C LEU A 57 -13.76 -2.65 -1.39
N GLN A 58 -14.59 -2.51 -0.36
CA GLN A 58 -15.88 -3.19 -0.29
C GLN A 58 -16.85 -2.74 -1.39
N ARG A 59 -16.90 -1.44 -1.69
CA ARG A 59 -17.70 -0.90 -2.81
C ARG A 59 -17.20 -1.42 -4.17
N ILE A 60 -15.88 -1.54 -4.32
CA ILE A 60 -15.27 -2.15 -5.52
C ILE A 60 -15.61 -3.63 -5.62
N ALA A 61 -15.54 -4.38 -4.51
CA ALA A 61 -15.95 -5.79 -4.46
C ALA A 61 -17.42 -5.96 -4.87
N ASN A 62 -18.29 -5.05 -4.41
CA ASN A 62 -19.71 -4.99 -4.77
C ASN A 62 -19.97 -4.47 -6.19
N ARG A 63 -18.92 -4.13 -6.96
CA ARG A 63 -18.99 -3.57 -8.33
C ARG A 63 -19.71 -2.22 -8.41
N GLU A 64 -19.76 -1.48 -7.31
CA GLU A 64 -20.32 -0.12 -7.25
C GLU A 64 -19.28 0.91 -7.70
N GLU A 65 -17.99 0.58 -7.54
CA GLU A 65 -16.84 1.39 -7.95
C GLU A 65 -15.81 0.52 -8.69
N SER A 66 -14.96 1.14 -9.51
CA SER A 66 -13.86 0.45 -10.21
C SER A 66 -12.48 0.97 -9.85
N THR A 67 -12.41 2.09 -9.13
CA THR A 67 -11.18 2.85 -8.93
C THR A 67 -11.04 3.18 -7.45
N ILE A 68 -9.84 2.95 -6.91
CA ILE A 68 -9.44 3.39 -5.57
C ILE A 68 -8.44 4.54 -5.69
N TRP A 69 -8.75 5.65 -5.02
CA TRP A 69 -7.86 6.81 -4.96
C TRP A 69 -7.14 6.80 -3.62
N ILE A 70 -5.83 6.56 -3.65
CA ILE A 70 -4.99 6.61 -2.45
C ILE A 70 -4.44 8.02 -2.29
N GLU A 71 -4.83 8.70 -1.21
CA GLU A 71 -4.37 10.06 -0.91
C GLU A 71 -3.00 10.02 -0.23
N LEU A 72 -2.03 10.75 -0.78
CA LEU A 72 -0.68 10.81 -0.18
C LEU A 72 -0.69 11.50 1.19
N ASP A 73 -1.59 12.45 1.42
CA ASP A 73 -1.72 13.10 2.72
C ASP A 73 -2.18 12.11 3.80
N ASP A 74 -3.05 11.16 3.45
CA ASP A 74 -3.48 10.11 4.37
C ASP A 74 -2.36 9.13 4.68
N VAL A 75 -1.57 8.72 3.68
CA VAL A 75 -0.35 7.93 3.90
C VAL A 75 0.58 8.66 4.86
N LYS A 76 0.79 9.97 4.68
CA LYS A 76 1.63 10.78 5.56
C LYS A 76 1.09 10.80 7.00
N LYS A 77 -0.22 11.06 7.18
CA LYS A 77 -0.88 11.05 8.50
C LYS A 77 -0.75 9.70 9.18
N PHE A 78 -0.93 8.61 8.44
CA PHE A 78 -0.77 7.26 8.96
C PHE A 78 0.65 7.02 9.46
N LEU A 79 1.66 7.32 8.64
CA LEU A 79 3.06 7.09 8.99
C LEU A 79 3.53 7.95 10.18
N MET A 80 2.97 9.14 10.37
CA MET A 80 3.24 9.97 11.54
C MET A 80 2.78 9.32 12.85
N ASN A 81 1.76 8.47 12.80
CA ASN A 81 1.20 7.78 13.97
C ASN A 81 1.47 6.27 13.93
N PHE A 82 2.33 5.81 13.01
CA PHE A 82 2.61 4.40 12.84
C PHE A 82 3.50 3.92 13.99
N ASP A 83 2.98 3.01 14.78
CA ASP A 83 3.66 2.42 15.94
C ASP A 83 3.84 0.91 15.72
N THR A 84 5.03 0.42 16.04
CA THR A 84 5.40 -0.99 15.87
C THR A 84 6.58 -1.35 16.76
N ASP A 85 6.55 -2.56 17.31
CA ASP A 85 7.68 -3.10 18.08
C ASP A 85 8.86 -3.53 17.18
N SER A 86 8.64 -3.64 15.86
CA SER A 86 9.68 -4.05 14.91
C SER A 86 10.57 -2.87 14.51
N ALA A 87 11.84 -2.94 14.90
CA ALA A 87 12.83 -1.92 14.53
C ALA A 87 13.00 -1.75 13.01
N SER A 88 12.81 -2.81 12.21
CA SER A 88 12.93 -2.72 10.75
C SER A 88 11.74 -1.98 10.13
N LEU A 89 10.52 -2.28 10.58
CA LEU A 89 9.30 -1.61 10.12
C LEU A 89 9.30 -0.14 10.54
N LEU A 90 9.76 0.17 11.75
CA LEU A 90 9.90 1.56 12.22
C LEU A 90 10.91 2.36 11.39
N GLN A 91 12.02 1.74 10.98
CA GLN A 91 12.99 2.41 10.09
C GLN A 91 12.40 2.63 8.69
N GLU A 92 11.70 1.63 8.14
CA GLU A 92 11.12 1.73 6.80
C GLU A 92 9.96 2.74 6.79
N SER A 93 9.12 2.80 7.83
CA SER A 93 7.98 3.73 7.91
C SER A 93 8.42 5.21 7.84
N GLN A 94 9.57 5.55 8.44
CA GLN A 94 10.15 6.89 8.40
C GLN A 94 10.57 7.31 6.99
N ASN A 95 10.93 6.36 6.14
CA ASN A 95 11.43 6.61 4.78
C ASN A 95 10.36 6.39 3.71
N LEU A 96 9.35 5.57 4.00
CA LEU A 96 8.36 5.08 3.04
C LEU A 96 7.68 6.21 2.25
N PHE A 97 7.26 7.29 2.91
CA PHE A 97 6.63 8.43 2.23
C PHE A 97 7.55 9.04 1.17
N HIS A 98 8.82 9.26 1.51
CA HIS A 98 9.81 9.79 0.57
C HIS A 98 10.10 8.80 -0.55
N THR A 99 10.17 7.49 -0.25
CA THR A 99 10.40 6.45 -1.25
C THR A 99 9.23 6.35 -2.25
N ILE A 100 7.98 6.48 -1.78
CA ILE A 100 6.78 6.55 -2.62
C ILE A 100 6.85 7.73 -3.58
N MET A 101 7.19 8.93 -3.08
CA MET A 101 7.30 10.12 -3.94
C MET A 101 8.46 10.03 -4.94
N THR A 102 9.55 9.37 -4.55
CA THR A 102 10.74 9.22 -5.40
C THR A 102 10.50 8.22 -6.54
N ASN A 103 9.69 7.19 -6.32
CA ASN A 103 9.41 6.16 -7.32
C ASN A 103 7.93 5.74 -7.33
N THR A 104 7.06 6.68 -7.65
CA THR A 104 5.61 6.47 -7.61
C THR A 104 5.15 5.34 -8.53
N HIS A 105 5.78 5.21 -9.71
CA HIS A 105 5.44 4.12 -10.65
C HIS A 105 5.61 2.75 -10.02
N ARG A 106 6.74 2.49 -9.34
CA ARG A 106 6.96 1.22 -8.66
C ARG A 106 5.95 1.02 -7.52
N PHE A 107 5.59 2.08 -6.82
CA PHE A 107 4.63 1.95 -5.73
C PHE A 107 3.22 1.64 -6.20
N ILE A 108 2.82 2.00 -7.43
CA ILE A 108 1.55 1.50 -8.01
C ILE A 108 1.52 -0.04 -7.98
N GLU A 109 2.58 -0.69 -8.45
CA GLU A 109 2.69 -2.17 -8.44
C GLU A 109 2.67 -2.73 -7.01
N VAL A 110 3.34 -2.05 -6.08
CA VAL A 110 3.39 -2.46 -4.66
C VAL A 110 2.01 -2.35 -4.00
N PHE A 111 1.29 -1.25 -4.22
CA PHE A 111 -0.07 -1.06 -3.73
C PHE A 111 -1.02 -2.09 -4.33
N SER A 112 -0.94 -2.35 -5.65
CA SER A 112 -1.75 -3.38 -6.31
C SER A 112 -1.52 -4.77 -5.70
N ASP A 113 -0.26 -5.20 -5.51
CA ASP A 113 0.05 -6.50 -4.89
C ASP A 113 -0.44 -6.60 -3.43
N VAL A 114 -0.48 -5.49 -2.70
CA VAL A 114 -1.05 -5.47 -1.34
C VAL A 114 -2.57 -5.58 -1.38
N ILE A 115 -3.23 -4.81 -2.25
CA ILE A 115 -4.69 -4.80 -2.38
C ILE A 115 -5.20 -6.18 -2.82
N ASP A 116 -4.53 -6.82 -3.79
CA ASP A 116 -4.93 -8.16 -4.26
C ASP A 116 -4.90 -9.22 -3.16
N LYS A 117 -4.06 -9.04 -2.13
CA LYS A 117 -4.01 -9.94 -0.96
C LYS A 117 -5.12 -9.66 0.06
N ILE A 118 -5.76 -8.50 -0.02
CA ILE A 118 -6.89 -8.13 0.83
C ILE A 118 -8.16 -8.59 0.13
N ASP A 119 -8.69 -9.76 0.52
CA ASP A 119 -9.91 -10.30 -0.08
C ASP A 119 -11.18 -9.70 0.52
N ALA A 120 -11.52 -8.48 0.08
CA ALA A 120 -12.73 -7.76 0.51
C ALA A 120 -14.05 -8.46 0.15
N ARG A 121 -14.05 -9.50 -0.71
CA ARG A 121 -15.26 -10.29 -1.00
C ARG A 121 -15.69 -11.19 0.14
N THR A 122 -14.76 -11.53 1.02
CA THR A 122 -15.04 -12.40 2.17
C THR A 122 -15.48 -11.63 3.41
N ASP A 123 -15.54 -10.30 3.31
CA ASP A 123 -15.83 -9.42 4.43
C ASP A 123 -17.33 -9.05 4.51
N LYS A 124 -17.73 -8.50 5.66
CA LYS A 124 -19.13 -8.21 5.96
C LYS A 124 -19.72 -7.20 4.95
N GLY A 125 -20.87 -7.54 4.37
CA GLY A 125 -21.60 -6.63 3.47
C GLY A 125 -21.34 -6.86 1.97
N TYR A 126 -20.61 -7.92 1.60
CA TYR A 126 -20.52 -8.36 0.22
C TYR A 126 -21.90 -8.76 -0.34
N LYS A 127 -22.32 -8.09 -1.42
CA LYS A 127 -23.55 -8.41 -2.15
C LYS A 127 -23.19 -9.26 -3.37
N LEU A 128 -23.80 -10.44 -3.48
CA LEU A 128 -23.64 -11.27 -4.68
C LEU A 128 -24.14 -10.48 -5.90
N PRO A 129 -23.38 -10.45 -7.01
CA PRO A 129 -23.89 -9.86 -8.24
C PRO A 129 -25.13 -10.62 -8.68
N GLY A 130 -26.24 -9.90 -8.88
CA GLY A 130 -27.46 -10.42 -9.51
C GLY A 130 -27.28 -10.72 -10.99
#